data_AF-A0A369KAS7-F1
#
_entry.id   AF-A0A369KAS7-F1
#
_cell.length_a   1.000
_cell.length_b   1.000
_cell.length_c   1.000
_cell.angle_alpha   90.00
_cell.angle_beta   90.00
_cell.angle_gamma   90.00
#
_symmetry.space_group_name_H-M   'P 1'
#
loop_
_entity.id
_entity.type
_entity.pdbx_description
1 polymer ?
#
loop_
_entity_poly.entity_id
_entity_poly.type
_entity_poly.pdbx_seq_one_letter_code
_entity_poly.pdbx_strand_id
1 'polypeptide(L)'
;MEVADHDDSEDDLQNISHPMVMIANGLQLEDDQRRLADNIDALGQHATSKQLATLAERSNQLRRKISAWTDEQSIYMPSAAQQRLRNQRSDYEGVAAIKTQDILLWLPSKFKDTDAVTGDLCMYEWKLREGQAYDALEEIRHVLRLRSHLFKHKDRFARGVHHNTRSNVVIANADARIN
;
A
#
# COMPACT_ATOMS: atom_id res chain seq x y z
N MET A 1 6.45 -55.82 -7.24
CA MET A 1 5.48 -54.99 -8.00
C MET A 1 5.05 -53.92 -7.03
N GLU A 2 5.85 -52.88 -6.97
CA GLU A 2 5.87 -51.89 -5.90
C GLU A 2 6.36 -50.60 -6.55
N VAL A 3 5.47 -49.62 -6.63
CA VAL A 3 5.79 -48.21 -6.89
C VAL A 3 4.93 -47.48 -5.87
N ALA A 4 5.60 -46.74 -4.98
CA ALA A 4 4.93 -46.08 -3.88
C ALA A 4 4.10 -44.89 -4.39
N ASP A 5 2.89 -44.73 -3.84
CA ASP A 5 2.24 -43.43 -3.75
C ASP A 5 3.07 -42.57 -2.78
N HIS A 6 4.12 -41.92 -3.29
CA HIS A 6 4.95 -41.02 -2.52
C HIS A 6 4.37 -39.60 -2.57
N ASP A 7 3.41 -39.37 -1.67
CA ASP A 7 3.27 -38.14 -0.90
C ASP A 7 3.57 -36.78 -1.59
N ASP A 8 2.86 -36.48 -2.68
CA ASP A 8 2.83 -35.13 -3.28
C ASP A 8 2.18 -34.05 -2.35
N SER A 9 1.87 -34.38 -1.08
CA SER A 9 1.18 -33.46 -0.14
C SER A 9 2.13 -32.63 0.73
N GLU A 10 3.41 -33.00 0.85
CA GLU A 10 4.36 -32.27 1.70
C GLU A 10 4.99 -31.03 1.01
N ASP A 11 5.02 -30.97 -0.32
CA ASP A 11 5.72 -29.90 -1.06
C ASP A 11 4.93 -28.59 -1.11
N ASP A 12 3.59 -28.66 -1.15
CA ASP A 12 2.68 -27.49 -1.10
C ASP A 12 2.78 -26.71 0.24
N LEU A 13 3.22 -27.35 1.32
CA LEU A 13 3.41 -26.70 2.62
C LEU A 13 4.69 -25.85 2.68
N GLN A 14 5.66 -26.08 1.80
CA GLN A 14 6.98 -25.43 1.87
C GLN A 14 7.00 -24.00 1.31
N ASN A 15 5.96 -23.58 0.59
CA ASN A 15 5.83 -22.23 0.04
C ASN A 15 4.92 -21.30 0.90
N ILE A 16 4.54 -21.75 2.10
CA ILE A 16 3.71 -20.96 3.01
C ILE A 16 4.55 -19.85 3.66
N SER A 17 4.39 -18.62 3.17
CA SER A 17 5.11 -17.42 3.63
C SER A 17 4.80 -17.07 5.09
N HIS A 18 5.82 -16.94 5.93
CA HIS A 18 5.69 -16.68 7.37
C HIS A 18 4.67 -15.56 7.71
N PRO A 19 3.83 -15.68 8.76
CA PRO A 19 2.71 -14.77 9.02
C PRO A 19 3.06 -13.26 9.03
N MET A 20 4.25 -12.92 9.55
CA MET A 20 4.77 -11.54 9.52
C MET A 20 4.96 -11.00 8.09
N VAL A 21 5.42 -11.84 7.16
CA VAL A 21 5.63 -11.48 5.74
C VAL A 21 4.29 -11.32 5.04
N MET A 22 3.30 -12.17 5.31
CA MET A 22 1.92 -11.98 4.84
C MET A 22 1.35 -10.62 5.33
N ILE A 23 1.55 -10.24 6.60
CA ILE A 23 1.14 -8.91 7.09
C ILE A 23 1.90 -7.77 6.39
N ALA A 24 3.22 -7.90 6.22
CA ALA A 24 4.03 -6.90 5.52
C ALA A 24 3.60 -6.72 4.05
N ASN A 25 3.29 -7.80 3.34
CA ASN A 25 2.72 -7.77 2.00
C ASN A 25 1.36 -7.03 1.99
N GLY A 26 0.51 -7.25 2.99
CA GLY A 26 -0.75 -6.55 3.15
C GLY A 26 -0.60 -5.05 3.40
N LEU A 27 0.39 -4.64 4.19
CA LEU A 27 0.73 -3.22 4.39
C LEU A 27 1.27 -2.57 3.10
N GLN A 28 2.10 -3.29 2.33
CA GLN A 28 2.56 -2.83 1.02
C GLN A 28 1.41 -2.69 0.01
N LEU A 29 0.37 -3.52 0.10
CA LEU A 29 -0.86 -3.36 -0.68
C LEU A 29 -1.68 -2.14 -0.23
N GLU A 30 -1.73 -1.84 1.07
CA GLU A 30 -2.35 -0.60 1.60
C GLU A 30 -1.59 0.65 1.11
N ASP A 31 -0.26 0.60 1.00
CA ASP A 31 0.57 1.65 0.37
C ASP A 31 0.34 1.75 -1.14
N ASP A 32 0.27 0.63 -1.88
CA ASP A 32 -0.01 0.61 -3.32
C ASP A 32 -1.43 1.14 -3.63
N GLN A 33 -2.42 0.86 -2.77
CA GLN A 33 -3.78 1.41 -2.87
C GLN A 33 -3.82 2.92 -2.65
N ARG A 34 -3.14 3.43 -1.61
CA ARG A 34 -3.02 4.88 -1.37
C ARG A 34 -2.36 5.59 -2.54
N ARG A 35 -1.21 5.09 -3.00
CA ARG A 35 -0.54 5.60 -4.21
C ARG A 35 -1.44 5.56 -5.45
N LEU A 36 -2.27 4.53 -5.62
CA LEU A 36 -3.21 4.49 -6.73
C LEU A 36 -4.27 5.59 -6.62
N ALA A 37 -4.81 5.86 -5.43
CA ALA A 37 -5.73 6.97 -5.18
C ALA A 37 -5.08 8.33 -5.49
N ASP A 38 -3.87 8.58 -4.98
CA ASP A 38 -3.12 9.82 -5.25
C ASP A 38 -2.89 10.04 -6.76
N ASN A 39 -2.59 8.96 -7.51
CA ASN A 39 -2.42 9.02 -8.97
C ASN A 39 -3.74 9.28 -9.71
N ILE A 40 -4.90 8.89 -9.16
CA ILE A 40 -6.22 9.18 -9.73
C ILE A 40 -6.53 10.67 -9.54
N ASP A 41 -6.37 11.16 -8.32
CA ASP A 41 -6.70 12.55 -7.97
C ASP A 41 -5.76 13.55 -8.68
N ALA A 42 -4.48 13.21 -8.83
CA ALA A 42 -3.51 14.03 -9.57
C ALA A 42 -3.76 14.11 -11.09
N LEU A 43 -4.56 13.20 -11.67
CA LEU A 43 -4.80 13.15 -13.12
C LEU A 43 -5.86 14.16 -13.59
N GLY A 44 -6.79 14.54 -12.71
CA GLY A 44 -7.83 15.52 -12.95
C GLY A 44 -8.78 15.19 -14.12
N GLN A 45 -9.57 16.19 -14.53
CA GLN A 45 -10.60 16.04 -15.58
C GLN A 45 -10.04 15.99 -17.02
N HIS A 46 -8.74 16.26 -17.20
CA HIS A 46 -8.11 16.36 -18.53
C HIS A 46 -7.01 15.31 -18.73
N ALA A 47 -7.22 14.12 -18.16
CA ALA A 47 -6.35 12.97 -18.35
C ALA A 47 -6.26 12.54 -19.82
N THR A 48 -5.04 12.41 -20.34
CA THR A 48 -4.78 11.88 -21.69
C THR A 48 -5.14 10.40 -21.76
N SER A 49 -5.63 9.91 -22.91
CA SER A 49 -5.97 8.49 -23.11
C SER A 49 -4.82 7.53 -22.74
N LYS A 50 -3.56 7.92 -22.97
CA LYS A 50 -2.37 7.18 -22.54
C LYS A 50 -2.27 7.08 -21.01
N GLN A 51 -2.54 8.16 -20.29
CA GLN A 51 -2.51 8.19 -18.83
C GLN A 51 -3.63 7.34 -18.24
N LEU A 52 -4.85 7.43 -18.80
CA LEU A 52 -5.98 6.58 -18.42
C LEU A 52 -5.69 5.08 -18.65
N ALA A 53 -5.07 4.73 -19.77
CA ALA A 53 -4.66 3.35 -20.04
C ALA A 53 -3.62 2.85 -19.03
N THR A 54 -2.57 3.64 -18.72
CA THR A 54 -1.57 3.29 -17.70
C THR A 54 -2.19 3.15 -16.30
N LEU A 55 -3.16 4.01 -15.96
CA LEU A 55 -3.87 3.93 -14.69
C LEU A 55 -4.74 2.66 -14.59
N ALA A 56 -5.47 2.32 -15.65
CA ALA A 56 -6.26 1.09 -15.73
C ALA A 56 -5.36 -0.16 -15.64
N GLU A 57 -4.19 -0.15 -16.29
CA GLU A 57 -3.20 -1.22 -16.18
C GLU A 57 -2.71 -1.40 -14.74
N ARG A 58 -2.27 -0.32 -14.08
CA ARG A 58 -1.84 -0.35 -12.66
C ARG A 58 -2.95 -0.85 -11.73
N SER A 59 -4.18 -0.38 -11.93
CA SER A 59 -5.35 -0.82 -11.17
C SER A 59 -5.60 -2.32 -11.35
N ASN A 60 -5.51 -2.84 -12.57
CA ASN A 60 -5.67 -4.27 -12.85
C ASN A 60 -4.53 -5.12 -12.27
N GLN A 61 -3.28 -4.64 -12.32
CA GLN A 61 -2.14 -5.30 -11.69
C GLN A 61 -2.31 -5.37 -10.16
N LEU A 62 -2.68 -4.26 -9.51
CA LEU A 62 -2.92 -4.22 -8.06
C LEU A 62 -4.08 -5.14 -7.67
N ARG A 63 -5.19 -5.15 -8.43
CA ARG A 63 -6.34 -6.04 -8.17
C ARG A 63 -5.94 -7.53 -8.21
N ARG A 64 -5.04 -7.92 -9.12
CA ARG A 64 -4.48 -9.30 -9.16
C ARG A 64 -3.63 -9.60 -7.94
N LYS A 65 -2.74 -8.69 -7.53
CA LYS A 65 -1.94 -8.86 -6.29
C LYS A 65 -2.84 -9.02 -5.07
N ILE A 66 -3.88 -8.17 -4.93
CA ILE A 66 -4.85 -8.24 -3.84
C ILE A 66 -5.55 -9.59 -3.84
N SER A 67 -5.93 -10.14 -5.00
CA SER A 67 -6.55 -11.48 -5.08
C SER A 67 -5.61 -12.58 -4.58
N ALA A 68 -4.38 -12.65 -5.08
CA ALA A 68 -3.42 -13.68 -4.66
C ALA A 68 -3.10 -13.60 -3.15
N TRP A 69 -2.92 -12.39 -2.63
CA TRP A 69 -2.72 -12.17 -1.19
C TRP A 69 -3.97 -12.46 -0.36
N THR A 70 -5.18 -12.24 -0.91
CA THR A 70 -6.47 -12.56 -0.29
C THR A 70 -6.64 -14.08 -0.10
N ASP A 71 -6.09 -14.87 -1.01
CA ASP A 71 -6.07 -16.33 -0.95
C ASP A 71 -5.04 -16.81 0.11
N GLU A 72 -3.81 -16.29 0.08
CA GLU A 72 -2.76 -16.51 1.11
C GLU A 72 -3.27 -16.15 2.52
N GLN A 73 -3.93 -14.99 2.66
CA GLN A 73 -4.51 -14.49 3.92
C GLN A 73 -5.55 -15.45 4.50
N SER A 74 -6.24 -16.25 3.67
CA SER A 74 -7.29 -17.17 4.16
C SER A 74 -6.74 -18.31 5.02
N ILE A 75 -5.48 -18.70 4.81
CA ILE A 75 -4.77 -19.73 5.59
C ILE A 75 -4.55 -19.25 7.03
N TYR A 76 -4.19 -17.97 7.19
CA TYR A 76 -3.82 -17.38 8.48
C TYR A 76 -4.96 -16.67 9.20
N MET A 77 -5.92 -16.12 8.47
CA MET A 77 -7.07 -15.38 9.02
C MET A 77 -8.38 -15.80 8.34
N PRO A 78 -8.94 -16.99 8.67
CA PRO A 78 -10.25 -17.43 8.14
C PRO A 78 -11.37 -16.41 8.39
N SER A 79 -11.31 -15.70 9.52
CA SER A 79 -12.20 -14.58 9.86
C SER A 79 -12.22 -13.48 8.79
N ALA A 80 -11.10 -13.21 8.11
CA ALA A 80 -11.05 -12.24 7.00
C ALA A 80 -11.83 -12.73 5.78
N ALA A 81 -11.71 -14.01 5.44
CA ALA A 81 -12.50 -14.62 4.36
C ALA A 81 -14.00 -14.58 4.67
N GLN A 82 -14.41 -14.82 5.92
CA GLN A 82 -15.80 -14.70 6.35
C GLN A 82 -16.35 -13.27 6.22
N GLN A 83 -15.58 -12.25 6.65
CA GLN A 83 -16.00 -10.85 6.49
C GLN A 83 -16.09 -10.44 5.00
N ARG A 84 -15.13 -10.87 4.17
CA ARG A 84 -15.17 -10.65 2.71
C ARG A 84 -16.42 -11.27 2.09
N LEU A 85 -16.77 -12.51 2.42
CA LEU A 85 -18.00 -13.17 1.94
C LEU A 85 -19.27 -12.46 2.44
N ARG A 86 -19.28 -11.95 3.68
CA ARG A 86 -20.40 -11.19 4.22
C ARG A 86 -20.62 -9.87 3.48
N ASN A 87 -19.55 -9.19 3.08
CA ASN A 87 -19.61 -7.96 2.29
C ASN A 87 -19.90 -8.19 0.79
N GLN A 88 -19.60 -9.37 0.23
CA GLN A 88 -20.05 -9.76 -1.12
C GLN A 88 -21.55 -10.10 -1.16
N ARG A 89 -22.14 -10.35 0.01
CA ARG A 89 -23.58 -10.25 0.28
C ARG A 89 -23.90 -8.78 0.65
N SER A 90 -25.15 -8.35 0.57
CA SER A 90 -25.60 -6.95 0.49
C SER A 90 -25.13 -6.17 -0.77
N ASP A 91 -23.90 -6.34 -1.27
CA ASP A 91 -23.44 -5.69 -2.53
C ASP A 91 -24.20 -6.18 -3.80
N TYR A 92 -25.06 -7.20 -3.68
CA TYR A 92 -25.83 -7.80 -4.78
C TYR A 92 -26.93 -6.88 -5.38
N GLU A 93 -27.16 -5.68 -4.86
CA GLU A 93 -28.16 -4.72 -5.37
C GLU A 93 -27.62 -3.85 -6.53
N GLY A 94 -26.98 -4.46 -7.53
CA GLY A 94 -26.60 -3.78 -8.78
C GLY A 94 -25.54 -2.68 -8.63
N VAL A 95 -24.79 -2.67 -7.53
CA VAL A 95 -23.75 -1.68 -7.24
C VAL A 95 -22.61 -1.80 -8.25
N ALA A 96 -22.08 -0.65 -8.70
CA ALA A 96 -20.95 -0.62 -9.62
C ALA A 96 -19.72 -1.32 -9.03
N ALA A 97 -18.93 -2.00 -9.87
CA ALA A 97 -17.78 -2.77 -9.43
C ALA A 97 -16.82 -1.95 -8.54
N ILE A 98 -16.54 -2.46 -7.32
CA ILE A 98 -15.66 -1.82 -6.34
C ILE A 98 -14.33 -1.45 -6.99
N LYS A 99 -13.91 -0.18 -6.80
CA LYS A 99 -12.64 0.33 -7.31
C LYS A 99 -11.48 -0.29 -6.54
N THR A 100 -10.37 -0.56 -7.21
CA THR A 100 -9.25 -1.31 -6.61
C THR A 100 -8.67 -0.67 -5.34
N GLN A 101 -8.63 0.66 -5.27
CA GLN A 101 -8.18 1.40 -4.08
C GLN A 101 -9.15 1.34 -2.90
N ASP A 102 -10.43 1.02 -3.13
CA ASP A 102 -11.48 0.96 -2.11
C ASP A 102 -11.69 -0.48 -1.57
N ILE A 103 -10.95 -1.47 -2.08
CA ILE A 103 -11.05 -2.87 -1.64
C ILE A 103 -10.48 -3.00 -0.21
N LEU A 104 -11.32 -3.38 0.74
CA LEU A 104 -10.91 -3.65 2.12
C LEU A 104 -10.01 -4.90 2.20
N LEU A 105 -8.75 -4.71 2.62
CA LEU A 105 -7.77 -5.79 2.78
C LEU A 105 -7.96 -6.62 4.06
N TRP A 106 -8.79 -6.17 5.02
CA TRP A 106 -9.04 -6.88 6.28
C TRP A 106 -7.75 -7.28 7.04
N LEU A 107 -6.84 -6.32 7.24
CA LEU A 107 -5.72 -6.47 8.18
C LEU A 107 -6.23 -6.62 9.64
N PRO A 108 -5.44 -7.22 10.57
CA PRO A 108 -5.83 -7.42 11.98
C PRO A 108 -6.44 -6.16 12.64
N SER A 109 -5.87 -4.99 12.40
CA SER A 109 -6.33 -3.68 12.90
C SER A 109 -7.75 -3.27 12.44
N LYS A 110 -8.34 -3.95 11.46
CA LYS A 110 -9.74 -3.74 11.02
C LYS A 110 -10.74 -4.63 11.76
N PHE A 111 -10.29 -5.59 12.55
CA PHE A 111 -11.14 -6.40 13.42
C PHE A 111 -11.34 -5.69 14.76
N LYS A 112 -12.59 -5.66 15.24
CA LYS A 112 -12.95 -5.12 16.55
C LYS A 112 -12.87 -6.16 17.67
N ASP A 113 -12.73 -7.42 17.29
CA ASP A 113 -12.75 -8.57 18.17
C ASP A 113 -11.38 -9.26 18.08
N THR A 114 -10.67 -9.30 19.20
CA THR A 114 -9.36 -9.95 19.33
C THR A 114 -9.46 -11.47 19.27
N ASP A 115 -10.63 -12.05 19.57
CA ASP A 115 -10.79 -13.51 19.56
C ASP A 115 -10.91 -14.04 18.12
N ALA A 116 -11.21 -13.16 17.16
CA ALA A 116 -11.29 -13.48 15.74
C ALA A 116 -9.93 -13.48 15.01
N VAL A 117 -8.86 -12.96 15.61
CA VAL A 117 -7.51 -12.85 15.00
C VAL A 117 -6.42 -13.14 16.02
N THR A 118 -5.58 -14.14 15.75
CA THR A 118 -4.47 -14.55 16.61
C THR A 118 -3.63 -13.36 17.09
N GLY A 119 -3.43 -13.24 18.41
CA GLY A 119 -2.74 -12.10 19.03
C GLY A 119 -1.34 -11.81 18.46
N ASP A 120 -0.64 -12.85 18.00
CA ASP A 120 0.66 -12.71 17.33
C ASP A 120 0.58 -11.90 16.02
N LEU A 121 -0.50 -12.07 15.23
CA LEU A 121 -0.73 -11.30 14.00
C LEU A 121 -0.93 -9.82 14.31
N CYS A 122 -1.69 -9.52 15.37
CA CYS A 122 -1.87 -8.15 15.86
C CYS A 122 -0.54 -7.55 16.34
N MET A 123 0.31 -8.33 17.04
CA MET A 123 1.66 -7.90 17.43
C MET A 123 2.57 -7.66 16.21
N TYR A 124 2.50 -8.50 15.17
CA TYR A 124 3.29 -8.32 13.95
C TYR A 124 2.85 -7.06 13.19
N GLU A 125 1.55 -6.83 13.01
CA GLU A 125 1.06 -5.59 12.39
C GLU A 125 1.46 -4.36 13.21
N TRP A 126 1.35 -4.42 14.55
CA TRP A 126 1.77 -3.32 15.43
C TRP A 126 3.23 -2.94 15.20
N LYS A 127 4.16 -3.92 15.26
CA LYS A 127 5.60 -3.68 15.08
C LYS A 127 5.93 -3.15 13.68
N LEU A 128 5.26 -3.65 12.64
CA LEU A 128 5.45 -3.18 11.27
C LEU A 128 4.94 -1.74 11.09
N ARG A 129 3.77 -1.40 11.64
CA ARG A 129 3.24 -0.03 11.62
C ARG A 129 4.06 0.95 12.46
N GLU A 130 4.62 0.50 13.58
CA GLU A 130 5.58 1.28 14.37
C GLU A 130 6.83 1.61 13.54
N GLY A 131 7.39 0.62 12.82
CA GLY A 131 8.48 0.84 11.86
C GLY A 131 8.13 1.86 10.78
N GLN A 132 6.99 1.68 10.09
CA GLN A 132 6.48 2.64 9.09
C GLN A 132 6.34 4.06 9.65
N ALA A 133 5.90 4.21 10.91
CA ALA A 133 5.77 5.51 11.56
C ALA A 133 7.13 6.19 11.83
N TYR A 134 8.16 5.43 12.22
CA TYR A 134 9.53 5.95 12.35
C TYR A 134 10.12 6.35 10.99
N ASP A 135 9.93 5.54 9.95
CA ASP A 135 10.41 5.83 8.59
C ASP A 135 9.76 7.09 8.02
N ALA A 136 8.43 7.21 8.12
CA ALA A 136 7.69 8.40 7.69
C ALA A 136 8.12 9.66 8.47
N LEU A 137 8.35 9.54 9.77
CA LEU A 137 8.83 10.65 10.61
C LEU A 137 10.24 11.09 10.21
N GLU A 138 11.14 10.17 9.87
CA GLU A 138 12.49 10.52 9.42
C GLU A 138 12.50 11.07 7.98
N GLU A 139 11.62 10.60 7.09
CA GLU A 139 11.42 11.25 5.78
C GLU A 139 10.96 12.70 5.93
N ILE A 140 9.93 12.97 6.73
CA ILE A 140 9.44 14.34 7.00
C ILE A 140 10.57 15.21 7.56
N ARG A 141 11.33 14.72 8.55
CA ARG A 141 12.49 15.43 9.09
C ARG A 141 13.57 15.66 8.03
N HIS A 142 13.86 14.69 7.19
CA HIS A 142 14.83 14.81 6.10
C HIS A 142 14.43 15.92 5.12
N VAL A 143 13.18 15.91 4.65
CA VAL A 143 12.65 16.91 3.71
C VAL A 143 12.64 18.31 4.34
N LEU A 144 12.27 18.45 5.63
CA LEU A 144 12.34 19.73 6.35
C LEU A 144 13.78 20.26 6.49
N ARG A 145 14.75 19.40 6.81
CA ARG A 145 16.19 19.78 6.85
C ARG A 145 16.68 20.21 5.46
N LEU A 146 16.34 19.45 4.41
CA LEU A 146 16.66 19.77 3.02
C LEU A 146 16.08 21.13 2.61
N ARG A 147 14.79 21.37 2.87
CA ARG A 147 14.12 22.66 2.65
C ARG A 147 14.86 23.80 3.34
N SER A 148 15.15 23.67 4.64
CA SER A 148 15.90 24.69 5.40
C SER A 148 17.28 25.00 4.78
N HIS A 149 18.00 23.96 4.33
CA HIS A 149 19.26 24.11 3.63
C HIS A 149 19.11 24.83 2.28
N LEU A 150 18.10 24.48 1.48
CA LEU A 150 17.81 25.11 0.18
C LEU A 150 17.48 26.61 0.33
N PHE A 151 16.71 27.01 1.34
CA PHE A 151 16.44 28.42 1.62
C PHE A 151 17.72 29.18 1.98
N LYS A 152 18.57 28.63 2.86
CA LYS A 152 19.87 29.23 3.23
C LYS A 152 20.83 29.32 2.03
N HIS A 153 20.85 28.30 1.18
CA HIS A 153 21.63 28.28 -0.05
C HIS A 153 21.14 29.35 -1.03
N LYS A 154 19.82 29.48 -1.23
CA LYS A 154 19.24 30.52 -2.09
C LYS A 154 19.61 31.92 -1.58
N ASP A 155 19.42 32.19 -0.28
CA ASP A 155 19.79 33.49 0.30
C ASP A 155 21.27 33.83 0.13
N ARG A 156 22.17 32.85 0.33
CA ARG A 156 23.62 33.09 0.22
C ARG A 156 24.11 33.26 -1.22
N PHE A 157 23.68 32.40 -2.14
CA PHE A 157 24.33 32.24 -3.45
C PHE A 157 23.49 32.72 -4.64
N ALA A 158 22.19 32.96 -4.46
CA ALA A 158 21.28 33.34 -5.55
C ALA A 158 20.99 34.86 -5.59
N ARG A 159 21.92 35.67 -5.06
CA ARG A 159 21.84 37.14 -5.03
C ARG A 159 22.10 37.71 -6.43
N GLY A 160 21.38 38.76 -6.80
CA GLY A 160 21.52 39.43 -8.11
C GLY A 160 20.82 38.76 -9.29
N VAL A 161 20.31 37.53 -9.15
CA VAL A 161 19.53 36.85 -10.20
C VAL A 161 18.05 37.14 -10.02
N HIS A 162 17.47 37.97 -10.90
CA HIS A 162 16.10 38.49 -10.77
C HIS A 162 15.01 37.40 -10.64
N HIS A 163 15.06 36.35 -11.46
CA HIS A 163 13.99 35.34 -11.52
C HIS A 163 14.21 34.14 -10.59
N ASN A 164 15.47 33.79 -10.29
CA ASN A 164 15.85 32.67 -9.41
C ASN A 164 15.14 31.33 -9.69
N THR A 165 14.74 31.10 -10.95
CA THR A 165 13.78 30.05 -11.36
C THR A 165 14.22 28.66 -10.93
N ARG A 166 15.50 28.30 -11.15
CA ARG A 166 16.05 26.99 -10.75
C ARG A 166 15.99 26.78 -9.24
N SER A 167 16.38 27.78 -8.44
CA SER A 167 16.34 27.69 -6.97
C SER A 167 14.90 27.60 -6.45
N ASN A 168 13.98 28.34 -7.06
CA ASN A 168 12.57 28.31 -6.69
C ASN A 168 11.90 26.97 -7.06
N VAL A 169 12.23 26.37 -8.21
CA VAL A 169 11.76 25.02 -8.60
C VAL A 169 12.28 23.95 -7.63
N VAL A 170 13.57 23.99 -7.25
CA VAL A 170 14.13 23.01 -6.30
C VAL A 170 13.49 23.13 -4.90
N ILE A 171 13.15 24.36 -4.48
CA ILE A 171 12.38 24.59 -3.24
C ILE A 171 10.95 24.06 -3.38
N ALA A 172 10.24 24.39 -4.46
CA ALA A 172 8.87 23.93 -4.70
C ALA A 172 8.77 22.39 -4.74
N ASN A 173 9.76 21.71 -5.33
CA ASN A 173 9.83 20.24 -5.33
C ASN A 173 10.09 19.65 -3.92
N ALA A 174 10.73 20.39 -3.02
CA ALA A 174 10.89 19.98 -1.63
C ALA A 174 9.61 20.26 -0.81
N ASP A 175 8.92 21.37 -1.08
CA ASP A 175 7.63 21.69 -0.46
C ASP A 175 6.53 20.69 -0.88
N ALA A 176 6.53 20.25 -2.15
CA ALA A 176 5.64 19.20 -2.68
C ALA A 176 5.95 17.78 -2.16
N ARG A 177 6.90 17.62 -1.24
CA ARG A 177 7.16 16.37 -0.49
C ARG A 177 6.80 16.47 1.01
N ILE A 178 6.27 17.62 1.44
CA ILE A 178 5.84 17.87 2.83
C ILE A 178 4.31 17.76 2.95
N ASN A 179 3.60 18.05 1.85
CA ASN A 179 2.15 17.90 1.70
C ASN A 179 1.84 16.66 0.86
#